data_AF-A0A6L5YE01-F1
#
_entry.id   AF-A0A6L5YE01-F1
#
_cell.length_a   1.000
_cell.length_b   1.000
_cell.length_c   1.000
_cell.angle_alpha   90.00
_cell.angle_beta   90.00
_cell.angle_gamma   90.00
#
_symmetry.space_group_name_H-M   'P 1'
#
loop_
_entity.id
_entity.type
_entity.pdbx_description
1 polymer ?
#
loop_
_entity_poly.entity_id
_entity_poly.type
_entity_poly.pdbx_seq_one_letter_code
_entity_poly.pdbx_strand_id
1 'polypeptide(L)' 'MQIVLREKFVGKGSKNFKEIEDLCNQQFAEGYRLHTFAQSTAGSTGFFGGDRTVCNLVFERIAD' A
#
# COMPACT_ATOMS: atom_id res chain seq x y z
N MET A 1 -9.59 -1.30 15.18
CA MET A 1 -10.03 -1.51 13.79
C MET A 1 -8.88 -2.19 13.07
N GLN A 2 -9.08 -3.37 12.48
CA GLN A 2 -8.04 -4.06 11.71
C GLN A 2 -8.16 -3.64 10.23
N ILE A 3 -7.04 -3.33 9.59
CA ILE A 3 -6.99 -3.08 8.14
C ILE A 3 -6.61 -4.38 7.45
N VAL A 4 -7.41 -4.82 6.49
CA VAL A 4 -7.13 -5.99 5.65
C VAL A 4 -7.32 -5.58 4.20
N LEU A 5 -6.28 -5.72 3.38
CA LEU A 5 -6.34 -5.40 1.96
C LEU A 5 -6.57 -6.68 1.16
N ARG A 6 -7.62 -6.71 0.34
CA ARG A 6 -7.96 -7.85 -0.52
C ARG A 6 -7.80 -7.47 -2.00
N GLU A 7 -7.23 -8.35 -2.80
CA GLU A 7 -7.01 -8.13 -4.25
C GLU A 7 -8.34 -8.04 -5.01
N LYS A 8 -8.48 -7.06 -5.93
CA LYS A 8 -9.56 -7.04 -6.95
C LYS A 8 -9.09 -7.45 -8.36
N PHE A 9 -7.79 -7.67 -8.58
CA PHE A 9 -7.23 -8.04 -9.88
C PHE A 9 -6.22 -9.16 -9.72
N VAL A 10 -6.56 -10.32 -10.27
CA VAL A 10 -5.70 -11.51 -10.35
C VAL A 10 -4.52 -11.20 -11.28
N GLY A 11 -3.29 -11.23 -10.77
CA GLY A 11 -2.11 -11.18 -11.63
C GLY A 11 -0.78 -10.98 -10.90
N LYS A 12 0.01 -12.06 -10.78
CA LYS A 12 1.43 -12.13 -10.37
C LYS A 12 1.83 -11.32 -9.11
N GLY A 13 1.83 -12.01 -7.98
CA GLY A 13 2.82 -11.80 -6.91
C GLY A 13 2.52 -10.66 -5.95
N SER A 14 1.47 -10.80 -5.16
CA SER A 14 1.00 -9.84 -4.15
C SER A 14 1.86 -9.72 -2.88
N LYS A 15 3.19 -9.92 -2.95
CA LYS A 15 4.09 -9.71 -1.78
C LYS A 15 3.90 -8.32 -1.14
N ASN A 16 3.59 -7.32 -1.97
CA ASN A 16 3.39 -5.94 -1.53
C ASN A 16 2.13 -5.74 -0.66
N PHE A 17 1.10 -6.59 -0.78
CA PHE A 17 -0.14 -6.41 -0.01
C PHE A 17 0.01 -6.80 1.45
N LYS A 18 0.72 -7.90 1.71
CA LYS A 18 1.01 -8.31 3.08
C LYS A 18 1.83 -7.26 3.82
N GLU A 19 2.84 -6.70 3.15
CA GLU A 19 3.66 -5.63 3.72
C GLU A 19 2.83 -4.39 4.03
N ILE A 20 1.96 -3.94 3.10
CA ILE A 20 1.09 -2.77 3.35
C ILE A 20 0.09 -3.04 4.49
N GLU A 21 -0.48 -4.24 4.55
CA GLU A 21 -1.38 -4.64 5.64
C GLU A 21 -0.67 -4.62 7.00
N ASP A 22 0.50 -5.25 7.09
CA ASP A 22 1.31 -5.29 8.31
C ASP A 22 1.69 -3.85 8.74
N LEU A 23 2.07 -2.98 7.80
CA LEU A 23 2.43 -1.58 8.05
C LEU A 23 1.21 -0.76 8.52
N CYS A 24 0.04 -0.94 7.89
CA CYS A 24 -1.19 -0.27 8.34
C CYS A 24 -1.61 -0.68 9.75
N ASN A 25 -1.50 -1.97 10.07
CA ASN A 25 -1.85 -2.49 11.40
C ASN A 25 -0.86 -1.99 12.47
N GLN A 26 0.43 -1.88 12.15
CA GLN A 26 1.42 -1.29 13.05
C GLN A 26 1.11 0.19 13.32
N GLN A 27 0.89 1.01 12.27
CA GLN A 27 0.57 2.43 12.45
C GLN A 27 -0.72 2.61 13.26
N PHE A 28 -1.71 1.74 13.07
CA PHE A 28 -2.93 1.77 13.87
C PHE A 28 -2.68 1.45 15.36
N ALA A 29 -1.81 0.48 15.66
CA ALA A 29 -1.41 0.20 17.04
C ALA A 29 -0.67 1.38 17.70
N GLU A 30 0.01 2.21 16.90
CA GLU A 30 0.68 3.44 17.34
C GLU A 30 -0.27 4.67 17.40
N GLY A 31 -1.57 4.49 17.19
CA GLY A 31 -2.55 5.59 17.27
C GLY A 31 -2.66 6.44 16.02
N TYR A 32 -2.22 5.93 14.87
CA TYR A 32 -2.37 6.60 13.58
C TYR A 32 -3.48 5.97 12.73
N ARG A 33 -4.22 6.80 12.00
CA ARG A 33 -5.21 6.37 11.01
C ARG A 33 -4.66 6.57 9.60
N LEU A 34 -4.85 5.61 8.72
CA LEU A 34 -4.56 5.81 7.30
C LEU A 34 -5.50 6.89 6.74
N HIS A 35 -4.92 7.97 6.23
CA HIS A 35 -5.63 9.10 5.64
C HIS A 35 -5.67 9.01 4.11
N THR A 36 -4.51 8.75 3.48
CA THR A 36 -4.41 8.63 2.02
C THR A 36 -3.67 7.37 1.60
N PHE A 37 -4.21 6.68 0.61
CA PHE A 37 -3.51 5.65 -0.16
C PHE A 37 -3.42 6.09 -1.62
N ALA A 38 -2.21 6.19 -2.15
CA ALA A 38 -1.98 6.51 -3.56
C ALA A 38 -1.05 5.46 -4.18
N GLN A 39 -1.50 4.83 -5.27
CA GLN A 39 -0.68 3.91 -6.04
C GLN A 39 -0.35 4.55 -7.39
N SER A 40 0.93 4.58 -7.73
CA SER A 40 1.44 5.04 -9.02
C SER A 40 2.14 3.89 -9.71
N THR A 41 1.78 3.63 -10.96
CA THR A 41 2.49 2.69 -11.82
C THR A 41 3.27 3.50 -12.85
N ALA A 42 4.60 3.47 -12.78
CA ALA A 42 5.43 4.04 -13.83
C ALA A 42 5.60 2.98 -14.93
N GLY A 43 4.90 3.17 -16.05
CA GLY A 43 5.08 2.37 -17.25
C GLY A 43 6.43 2.69 -17.90
N SER A 44 7.29 1.69 -18.07
CA SER A 44 8.55 1.86 -18.79
C SER A 44 8.28 1.70 -20.29
N THR A 45 8.49 2.77 -21.06
CA THR A 45 8.47 2.77 -22.53
C THR A 45 9.81 2.34 -23.12
N GLY A 46 10.41 1.24 -22.61
CA GLY A 46 11.67 0.70 -23.09
C GLY A 46 11.61 -0.81 -23.24
N PHE A 47 12.22 -1.34 -24.31
CA PHE A 47 12.21 -2.73 -24.81
C PHE A 47 12.58 -3.83 -23.78
N PHE A 48 12.91 -3.48 -22.53
CA PHE A 48 13.25 -4.40 -21.44
C PHE A 48 12.80 -3.96 -20.02
N GLY A 49 12.06 -2.86 -19.86
CA GLY A 49 11.76 -2.33 -18.52
C GLY A 49 10.36 -2.70 -18.05
N GLY A 50 10.28 -3.51 -17.00
CA GLY A 50 9.03 -3.86 -16.33
C GLY A 50 8.41 -2.68 -15.58
N ASP A 51 7.09 -2.71 -15.45
CA ASP A 51 6.33 -1.71 -14.71
C ASP A 51 6.77 -1.66 -13.24
N ARG A 52 7.02 -0.45 -12.74
CA ARG A 52 7.30 -0.23 -11.31
C ARG A 52 6.05 0.31 -10.65
N THR A 53 5.47 -0.48 -9.74
CA THR A 53 4.39 -0.01 -8.87
C THR A 53 4.98 0.57 -7.60
N VAL A 54 4.55 1.79 -7.26
CA VAL A 54 4.91 2.51 -6.05
C VAL A 54 3.62 2.81 -5.28
N CYS A 55 3.64 2.59 -3.97
CA CYS A 55 2.52 2.89 -3.08
C CYS A 55 2.93 3.94 -2.05
N ASN A 56 2.18 5.03 -1.96
CA ASN A 56 2.33 6.08 -0.97
C ASN A 56 1.18 6.00 0.04
N LEU A 57 1.54 5.89 1.32
CA LEU A 57 0.63 5.81 2.46
C LEU A 57 0.84 7.06 3.31
N VAL A 58 -0.22 7.81 3.58
CA VAL A 58 -0.21 8.96 4.48
C VAL A 58 -1.07 8.64 5.68
N PHE A 59 -0.50 8.78 6.87
CA PHE A 59 -1.20 8.52 8.13
C PHE A 59 -1.39 9.84 8.91
N GLU A 60 -2.55 9.98 9.53
CA GLU A 60 -2.87 11.07 10.45
C GLU A 60 -2.87 10.55 11.89
N ARG A 61 -2.38 11.32 12.86
CA ARG A 61 -2.44 10.93 14.26
C ARG A 61 -3.87 11.12 14.76
N ILE A 62 -4.41 10.09 15.42
CA ILE A 62 -5.66 10.22 16.15
C ILE A 62 -5.29 11.00 17.41
N ALA A 63 -5.73 12.26 17.50
CA ALA A 63 -5.62 13.01 18.75
C ALA A 63 -6.54 12.35 19.79
N ASP A 64 -6.05 12.20 21.01
CA ASP A 64 -6.83 11.70 22.15
C ASP A 64 -8.07 12.57 22.43
#